data_AF-A0AAV6TKF0-F1
#
_entry.id   AF-A0AAV6TKF0-F1
#
_cell.length_a   1.000
_cell.length_b   1.000
_cell.length_c   1.000
_cell.angle_alpha   90.00
_cell.angle_beta   90.00
_cell.angle_gamma   90.00
#
_symmetry.space_group_name_H-M   'P 1'
#
loop_
_entity.id
_entity.type
_entity.pdbx_description
1 polymer ?
#
loop_
_entity_poly.entity_id
_entity_poly.type
_entity_poly.pdbx_seq_one_letter_code
_entity_poly.pdbx_strand_id
1 'polypeptide(L)'
;MRGAALKLGQMLSLQDTAMISPQLAAVLERVRQSADFMPASQMESVLEDELGPDWRDKMSEFNPKPFAAASIGQVHEAKLLDGTNVALKIQYPGVAKSIENDISYITKMVKFWDFVPKGMFLENVMAVAKRELRREVDYINEAKSGKRF
;
A
#
# COMPACT_ATOMS: atom_id res chain seq x y z
N MET A 1 -0.94 -3.17 9.19
CA MET A 1 -0.40 -4.46 8.71
C MET A 1 -0.57 -4.77 7.22
N ARG A 2 -1.66 -4.41 6.52
CA ARG A 2 -1.93 -4.90 5.15
C ARG A 2 -0.90 -4.46 4.10
N GLY A 3 -0.62 -3.16 4.00
CA GLY A 3 0.27 -2.62 2.97
C GLY A 3 1.74 -3.05 3.14
N ALA A 4 2.21 -3.15 4.38
CA ALA A 4 3.56 -3.63 4.67
C ALA A 4 3.80 -5.08 4.23
N ALA A 5 2.83 -5.97 4.49
CA ALA A 5 2.91 -7.38 4.07
C ALA A 5 2.87 -7.51 2.54
N LEU A 6 2.01 -6.74 1.87
CA LEU A 6 1.90 -6.73 0.41
C LEU A 6 3.20 -6.27 -0.26
N LYS A 7 3.80 -5.19 0.23
CA LYS A 7 5.06 -4.67 -0.31
C LYS A 7 6.23 -5.62 -0.07
N LEU A 8 6.29 -6.22 1.12
CA LEU A 8 7.28 -7.26 1.42
C LEU A 8 7.12 -8.48 0.50
N GLY A 9 5.88 -8.92 0.27
CA GLY A 9 5.59 -9.98 -0.69
C GLY A 9 6.09 -9.66 -2.10
N GLN A 10 5.85 -8.44 -2.58
CA GLN A 10 6.36 -7.97 -3.87
C GLN A 10 7.89 -7.93 -3.92
N MET A 11 8.54 -7.42 -2.87
CA MET A 11 10.01 -7.33 -2.81
C MET A 11 10.68 -8.70 -2.77
N LEU A 12 10.10 -9.64 -2.02
CA LEU A 12 10.58 -11.02 -1.96
C LEU A 12 10.34 -11.75 -3.29
N SER A 13 9.19 -11.52 -3.94
CA SER A 13 8.86 -12.06 -5.26
C SER A 13 9.80 -11.61 -6.37
N LEU A 14 10.47 -10.47 -6.22
CA LEU A 14 11.43 -9.95 -7.20
C LEU A 14 12.83 -10.57 -7.06
N GLN A 15 13.15 -11.17 -5.92
CA GLN A 15 14.52 -11.67 -5.65
C GLN A 15 14.78 -13.10 -6.14
N ASP A 16 13.77 -13.96 -6.30
CA ASP A 16 13.87 -15.20 -7.07
C ASP A 16 12.52 -15.91 -7.10
N THR A 17 11.89 -16.06 -8.27
CA THR A 17 10.69 -16.89 -8.44
C THR A 17 10.97 -18.39 -8.17
N ALA A 18 12.24 -18.80 -8.15
CA ALA A 18 12.66 -20.16 -7.84
C ALA A 18 12.82 -20.45 -6.33
N MET A 19 12.89 -19.42 -5.48
CA MET A 19 13.14 -19.55 -4.02
C MET A 19 11.87 -19.47 -3.16
N ILE A 20 10.73 -19.09 -3.73
CA ILE A 20 9.47 -18.97 -2.99
C ILE A 20 8.72 -20.29 -3.11
N SER A 21 8.51 -20.97 -1.98
CA SER A 21 7.70 -22.19 -1.95
C SER A 21 6.28 -21.91 -2.48
N PRO A 22 5.65 -22.84 -3.21
CA PRO A 22 4.27 -22.70 -3.71
C PRO A 22 3.27 -22.33 -2.61
N GLN A 23 3.52 -22.79 -1.39
CA GLN A 23 2.74 -22.49 -0.19
C GLN A 23 2.86 -21.01 0.19
N LEU A 24 4.07 -20.45 0.18
CA LEU A 24 4.29 -19.03 0.46
C LEU A 24 3.69 -18.15 -0.65
N ALA A 25 3.80 -18.55 -1.92
CA ALA A 25 3.18 -17.83 -3.04
C ALA A 25 1.65 -17.77 -2.91
N ALA A 26 1.01 -18.88 -2.53
CA ALA A 26 -0.44 -18.93 -2.31
C ALA A 26 -0.89 -18.05 -1.11
N VAL A 27 -0.08 -17.97 -0.05
CA VAL A 27 -0.34 -17.07 1.09
C VAL A 27 -0.19 -15.62 0.67
N LEU A 28 0.88 -15.27 -0.07
CA LEU A 28 1.08 -13.91 -0.59
C LEU A 28 -0.04 -13.51 -1.55
N GLU A 29 -0.52 -14.43 -2.39
CA GLU A 29 -1.66 -14.15 -3.26
C GLU A 29 -2.97 -14.01 -2.51
N ARG A 30 -3.19 -14.82 -1.48
CA ARG A 30 -4.34 -14.65 -0.61
C ARG A 30 -4.28 -13.31 0.12
N VAL A 31 -3.11 -12.85 0.57
CA VAL A 31 -2.90 -11.50 1.15
C VAL A 31 -3.17 -10.40 0.12
N ARG A 32 -2.80 -10.61 -1.16
CA ARG A 32 -3.13 -9.71 -2.28
C ARG A 32 -4.63 -9.62 -2.54
N GLN A 33 -5.30 -10.77 -2.58
CA GLN A 33 -6.72 -10.89 -2.91
C GLN A 33 -7.65 -10.52 -1.74
N SER A 34 -7.16 -10.66 -0.49
CA SER A 34 -7.88 -10.27 0.73
C SER A 34 -7.72 -8.79 1.10
N ALA A 35 -7.19 -7.97 0.20
CA ALA A 35 -7.25 -6.52 0.30
C ALA A 35 -8.70 -6.06 0.04
N ASP A 36 -9.60 -6.37 0.98
CA ASP A 36 -10.93 -5.78 0.99
C ASP A 36 -10.78 -4.25 1.02
N PHE A 37 -11.49 -3.60 0.10
CA PHE A 37 -11.55 -2.15 0.01
C PHE A 37 -11.93 -1.55 1.37
N MET A 38 -11.32 -0.41 1.69
CA MET A 38 -11.63 0.31 2.91
C MET A 38 -13.11 0.73 2.90
N PRO A 39 -13.79 0.71 4.05
CA PRO A 39 -15.14 1.24 4.17
C PRO A 39 -15.22 2.69 3.71
N ALA A 40 -16.36 3.07 3.12
CA ALA A 40 -16.59 4.43 2.64
C ALA A 40 -16.32 5.49 3.72
N SER A 41 -16.73 5.26 4.96
CA SER A 41 -16.48 6.19 6.08
C SER A 41 -14.98 6.46 6.33
N GLN A 42 -14.12 5.47 6.15
CA GLN A 42 -12.68 5.66 6.28
C GLN A 42 -12.11 6.46 5.12
N MET A 43 -12.57 6.16 3.90
CA MET A 43 -12.17 6.90 2.70
C MET A 43 -12.60 8.37 2.81
N GLU A 44 -13.83 8.64 3.25
CA GLU A 44 -14.34 10.00 3.45
C GLU A 44 -13.52 10.77 4.49
N SER A 45 -13.21 10.14 5.63
CA SER A 45 -12.35 10.75 6.65
C SER A 45 -10.97 11.12 6.10
N VAL A 46 -10.35 10.26 5.27
CA VAL A 46 -9.05 10.58 4.65
C VAL A 46 -9.18 11.74 3.68
N LEU A 47 -10.25 11.79 2.89
CA LEU A 47 -10.49 12.90 1.96
C LEU A 47 -10.77 14.22 2.69
N GLU A 48 -11.51 14.17 3.80
CA GLU A 48 -11.75 15.34 4.65
C GLU A 48 -10.46 15.86 5.30
N ASP A 49 -9.59 14.96 5.78
CA ASP A 49 -8.32 15.34 6.40
C ASP A 49 -7.35 15.97 5.37
N GLU A 50 -7.29 15.43 4.15
CA GLU A 50 -6.31 15.84 3.13
C GLU A 50 -6.80 16.99 2.24
N LEU A 51 -8.10 17.03 1.94
CA LEU A 51 -8.70 18.00 1.02
C LEU A 51 -9.66 18.97 1.72
N GLY A 52 -10.02 18.77 2.99
CA GLY A 52 -10.96 19.60 3.72
C GLY A 52 -12.40 19.06 3.71
N PRO A 53 -13.29 19.58 4.58
CA PRO A 53 -14.67 19.09 4.73
C PRO A 53 -15.53 19.29 3.46
N ASP A 54 -15.12 20.20 2.58
CA ASP A 54 -15.73 20.54 1.30
C ASP A 54 -15.13 19.76 0.12
N TRP A 55 -14.37 18.68 0.36
CA TRP A 55 -13.66 17.95 -0.70
C TRP A 55 -14.58 17.51 -1.87
N ARG A 56 -15.85 17.22 -1.58
CA ARG A 56 -16.86 16.84 -2.58
C ARG A 56 -17.11 17.97 -3.58
N ASP A 57 -17.06 19.22 -3.13
CA ASP A 57 -17.31 20.39 -3.97
C ASP A 57 -16.15 20.65 -4.95
N LYS A 58 -15.02 19.97 -4.78
CA LYS A 58 -13.84 20.06 -5.66
C LYS A 58 -13.94 19.15 -6.89
N MET A 59 -14.98 18.31 -6.96
CA MET A 59 -15.20 17.33 -8.01
C MET A 59 -16.63 17.44 -8.55
N SER A 60 -16.78 17.29 -9.87
CA SER A 60 -18.11 17.23 -10.49
C SER A 60 -18.74 15.84 -10.37
N GLU A 61 -17.92 14.79 -10.36
CA GLU A 61 -18.35 13.40 -10.16
C GLU A 61 -17.31 12.66 -9.30
N PHE A 62 -17.77 11.76 -8.43
CA PHE A 62 -16.92 10.88 -7.63
C PHE A 62 -17.56 9.50 -7.48
N ASN A 63 -16.83 8.44 -7.83
CA ASN A 63 -17.30 7.06 -7.64
C ASN A 63 -16.80 6.52 -6.29
N PRO A 64 -17.69 6.31 -5.29
CA PRO A 64 -17.28 5.79 -3.98
C PRO A 64 -16.87 4.32 -4.03
N LYS A 65 -17.15 3.61 -5.12
CA LYS A 65 -16.64 2.24 -5.32
C LYS A 65 -15.26 2.32 -5.97
N PRO A 66 -14.20 1.85 -5.30
CA PRO A 66 -12.87 1.79 -5.91
C PRO A 66 -12.86 0.79 -7.06
N PHE A 67 -12.09 1.10 -8.10
CA PHE A 67 -11.91 0.22 -9.27
C PHE A 67 -10.58 -0.54 -9.24
N ALA A 68 -9.61 -0.09 -8.42
CA ALA A 68 -8.32 -0.74 -8.27
C ALA A 68 -7.80 -0.66 -6.83
N ALA A 69 -7.01 -1.66 -6.44
CA ALA A 69 -6.20 -1.62 -5.23
C ALA A 69 -4.82 -1.02 -5.52
N ALA A 70 -4.27 -0.26 -4.56
CA ALA A 70 -2.88 0.16 -4.54
C ALA A 70 -2.14 -0.52 -3.38
N SER A 71 -0.80 -0.43 -3.33
CA SER A 71 -0.02 -1.15 -2.30
C SER A 71 -0.45 -0.81 -0.86
N ILE A 72 -0.72 0.47 -0.59
CA ILE A 72 -1.07 1.01 0.73
C ILE A 72 -2.38 1.81 0.71
N GLY A 73 -3.23 1.59 -0.29
CA GLY A 73 -4.44 2.36 -0.52
C GLY A 73 -5.34 1.76 -1.59
N GLN A 74 -6.27 2.55 -2.09
CA GLN A 74 -7.20 2.18 -3.16
C GLN A 74 -7.40 3.32 -4.14
N VAL A 75 -7.89 3.02 -5.35
CA VAL A 75 -8.04 3.99 -6.43
C VAL A 75 -9.50 4.13 -6.84
N HIS A 76 -9.96 5.37 -6.95
CA HIS A 76 -11.31 5.76 -7.32
C HIS A 76 -11.31 6.56 -8.61
N GLU A 77 -12.40 6.44 -9.36
CA GLU A 77 -12.68 7.31 -10.50
C GLU A 77 -13.36 8.59 -10.00
N ALA A 78 -12.93 9.73 -10.53
CA ALA A 78 -13.60 11.00 -10.31
C ALA A 78 -13.44 11.92 -11.52
N LYS A 79 -14.19 13.01 -11.53
CA LYS A 79 -14.13 14.06 -12.53
C LYS A 79 -13.99 15.40 -11.82
N LEU A 80 -13.04 16.22 -12.25
CA LEU A 80 -12.86 17.57 -11.74
C LEU A 80 -13.95 18.51 -12.26
N LEU A 81 -14.06 19.71 -11.66
CA LEU A 81 -15.04 20.71 -12.07
C LEU A 81 -14.85 21.20 -13.52
N ASP A 82 -13.62 21.12 -14.04
CA ASP A 82 -13.31 21.47 -15.43
C ASP A 82 -13.62 20.33 -16.43
N GLY A 83 -14.17 19.20 -15.95
CA GLY A 83 -14.51 18.03 -16.75
C GLY A 83 -13.38 17.02 -16.92
N THR A 84 -12.19 17.26 -16.37
CA THR A 84 -11.05 16.35 -16.46
C THR A 84 -11.31 15.08 -15.65
N ASN A 85 -11.23 13.91 -16.30
CA ASN A 85 -11.27 12.62 -15.60
C ASN A 85 -9.96 12.39 -14.84
N VAL A 86 -10.06 11.98 -13.58
CA VAL A 86 -8.92 11.73 -12.69
C VAL A 86 -9.07 10.40 -11.96
N ALA A 87 -7.94 9.79 -11.64
CA ALA A 87 -7.86 8.64 -10.75
C ALA A 87 -7.38 9.10 -9.36
N LEU A 88 -8.25 9.05 -8.35
CA LEU A 88 -7.89 9.39 -6.97
C LEU A 88 -7.33 8.16 -6.25
N LYS A 89 -6.03 8.18 -5.98
CA LYS A 89 -5.38 7.20 -5.11
C LYS A 89 -5.46 7.67 -3.65
N ILE A 90 -6.18 6.93 -2.82
CA ILE A 90 -6.48 7.25 -1.43
C ILE A 90 -5.73 6.28 -0.52
N GLN A 91 -4.93 6.80 0.40
CA GLN A 91 -4.12 6.01 1.32
C GLN A 91 -4.99 5.41 2.45
N TYR A 92 -4.70 4.18 2.88
CA TYR A 92 -5.36 3.61 4.06
C TYR A 92 -5.02 4.38 5.34
N PRO A 93 -6.00 4.67 6.22
CA PRO A 93 -5.78 5.46 7.41
C PRO A 93 -4.75 4.80 8.33
N GLY A 94 -3.85 5.61 8.86
CA GLY A 94 -2.85 5.17 9.83
C GLY A 94 -1.72 4.30 9.28
N VAL A 95 -1.67 4.02 7.97
CA VAL A 95 -0.60 3.17 7.39
C VAL A 95 0.78 3.78 7.59
N ALA A 96 0.94 5.09 7.46
CA ALA A 96 2.20 5.80 7.73
C ALA A 96 2.66 5.65 9.18
N LYS A 97 1.72 5.70 10.14
CA LYS A 97 1.99 5.55 11.57
C LYS A 97 2.29 4.10 11.94
N SER A 98 1.75 3.13 11.20
CA SER A 98 1.91 1.70 11.50
C SER A 98 3.15 1.06 10.90
N ILE A 99 3.87 1.69 9.95
CA ILE A 99 5.01 1.08 9.23
C ILE A 99 6.03 0.47 10.20
N GLU A 100 6.45 1.22 11.22
CA GLU A 100 7.48 0.79 12.16
C GLU A 100 7.05 -0.49 12.91
N ASN A 101 5.83 -0.46 13.43
CA ASN A 101 5.26 -1.57 14.17
C ASN A 101 5.01 -2.78 13.26
N ASP A 102 4.47 -2.56 12.05
CA ASP A 102 4.19 -3.60 11.07
C ASP A 102 5.49 -4.33 10.68
N ILE A 103 6.56 -3.60 10.35
CA ILE A 103 7.87 -4.20 10.00
C ILE A 103 8.47 -4.95 11.20
N SER A 104 8.35 -4.39 12.41
CA SER A 104 8.85 -5.04 13.63
C SER A 104 8.13 -6.38 13.88
N TYR A 105 6.80 -6.41 13.75
CA TYR A 105 6.01 -7.63 13.94
C TYR A 105 6.33 -8.68 12.88
N ILE A 106 6.43 -8.28 11.60
CA ILE A 106 6.76 -9.21 10.52
C ILE A 106 8.17 -9.78 10.73
N THR A 107 9.15 -8.96 11.13
CA THR A 107 10.50 -9.42 11.45
C THR A 107 10.50 -10.47 12.56
N LYS A 108 9.72 -10.25 13.63
CA LYS A 108 9.61 -11.20 14.75
C LYS A 108 8.96 -12.51 14.33
N MET A 109 7.87 -12.46 13.55
CA MET A 109 7.20 -13.67 13.05
C MET A 109 8.11 -14.50 12.16
N VAL A 110 8.81 -13.86 11.23
CA VAL A 110 9.72 -14.53 10.28
C VAL A 110 10.90 -15.18 11.02
N LYS A 111 11.48 -14.51 12.03
CA LYS A 111 12.52 -15.10 12.89
C LYS A 111 11.98 -16.27 13.73
N PHE A 112 10.76 -16.19 14.21
CA PHE A 112 10.17 -17.20 15.10
C PHE A 112 9.84 -18.52 14.38
N TRP A 113 9.43 -18.48 13.10
CA TRP A 113 9.07 -19.69 12.34
C TRP A 113 10.22 -20.30 11.52
N ASP A 114 11.45 -19.78 11.62
CA ASP A 114 12.63 -20.22 10.86
C ASP A 114 12.40 -20.31 9.34
N PHE A 115 11.46 -19.50 8.81
CA PHE A 115 11.12 -19.43 7.38
C PHE A 115 12.16 -18.67 6.54
N VAL A 116 13.27 -18.25 7.16
CA VAL A 116 14.32 -17.47 6.51
C VAL A 116 15.25 -18.42 5.76
N PRO A 117 15.36 -18.32 4.43
CA PRO A 117 16.35 -19.08 3.68
C PRO A 117 17.76 -18.82 4.22
N LYS A 118 18.55 -19.89 4.41
CA LYS A 118 19.95 -19.77 4.84
C LYS A 118 20.70 -18.86 3.85
N GLY A 119 21.25 -17.75 4.34
CA GLY A 119 21.96 -16.74 3.54
C GLY A 119 21.19 -15.44 3.30
N MET A 120 19.91 -15.36 3.66
CA MET A 120 19.16 -14.10 3.60
C MET A 120 19.52 -13.20 4.80
N PHE A 121 20.09 -12.03 4.53
CA PHE A 121 20.29 -10.98 5.54
C PHE A 121 18.95 -10.31 5.83
N LEU A 122 18.11 -10.97 6.64
CA LEU A 122 16.76 -10.52 6.98
C LEU A 122 16.73 -9.06 7.44
N GLU A 123 17.72 -8.63 8.20
CA GLU A 123 17.83 -7.26 8.72
C GLU A 123 18.01 -6.23 7.60
N ASN A 124 18.80 -6.56 6.57
CA ASN A 124 18.97 -5.71 5.39
C ASN A 124 17.68 -5.65 4.56
N VAL A 125 17.02 -6.79 4.36
CA VAL A 125 15.74 -6.86 3.64
C VAL A 125 14.68 -6.00 4.34
N MET A 126 14.58 -6.11 5.66
CA MET A 126 13.63 -5.33 6.46
C MET A 126 13.97 -3.83 6.47
N ALA A 127 15.25 -3.46 6.50
CA ALA A 127 15.68 -2.08 6.40
C ALA A 127 15.30 -1.45 5.04
N VAL A 128 15.49 -2.19 3.94
CA VAL A 128 15.07 -1.76 2.60
C VAL A 128 13.54 -1.67 2.54
N ALA A 129 12.82 -2.68 3.01
CA ALA A 129 11.35 -2.68 2.99
C ALA A 129 10.75 -1.51 3.75
N LYS A 130 11.29 -1.21 4.94
CA LYS A 130 10.92 -0.05 5.73
C LYS A 130 11.16 1.27 4.99
N ARG A 131 12.31 1.39 4.31
CA ARG A 131 12.63 2.57 3.51
C ARG A 131 11.67 2.73 2.33
N GLU A 132 11.39 1.65 1.59
CA GLU A 132 10.48 1.72 0.45
C GLU A 132 9.03 2.00 0.88
N LEU A 133 8.55 1.38 1.97
CA LEU A 133 7.23 1.70 2.52
C LEU A 133 7.10 3.15 2.98
N ARG A 134 8.17 3.73 3.55
CA ARG A 134 8.20 5.16 3.89
C ARG A 134 8.10 6.06 2.67
N ARG A 135 8.65 5.64 1.52
CA ARG A 135 8.48 6.36 0.26
C ARG A 135 7.06 6.22 -0.28
N GLU A 136 6.46 5.04 -0.14
CA GLU A 136 5.09 4.82 -0.62
C GLU A 136 4.05 5.65 0.11
N VAL A 137 4.27 5.98 1.39
CA VAL A 137 3.32 6.83 2.13
C VAL A 137 3.42 8.32 1.81
N ASP A 138 4.47 8.74 1.10
CA ASP A 138 4.67 10.13 0.66
C ASP A 138 4.23 10.30 -0.80
N TYR A 139 2.92 10.53 -0.98
CA TYR A 139 2.33 10.75 -2.31
C TYR A 139 2.77 12.08 -2.95
N ILE A 140 3.27 13.06 -2.17
CA ILE A 140 3.83 14.29 -2.73
C ILE A 140 5.13 13.99 -3.46
N ASN A 141 6.01 13.20 -2.84
CA ASN A 141 7.25 12.76 -3.46
C ASN A 141 7.00 11.84 -4.67
N GLU A 142 6.00 10.97 -4.58
CA GLU A 142 5.57 10.14 -5.72
C GLU A 142 5.04 11.00 -6.88
N ALA A 143 4.19 11.99 -6.62
CA ALA A 143 3.67 12.90 -7.63
C ALA A 143 4.78 13.71 -8.31
N LYS A 144 5.80 14.16 -7.56
CA LYS A 144 6.99 14.81 -8.13
C LYS A 144 7.75 13.88 -9.08
N SER A 145 7.88 12.61 -8.71
CA SER A 145 8.54 11.60 -9.54
C SER A 145 7.72 11.32 -10.80
N GLY A 146 6.39 11.20 -10.66
CA GLY A 146 5.46 10.97 -11.78
C GLY A 146 5.48 12.07 -12.82
N LYS A 147 5.57 13.36 -12.42
CA LYS A 147 5.66 14.50 -13.35
C LYS A 147 6.93 14.55 -14.19
N ARG A 148 7.98 13.82 -13.79
CA ARG A 148 9.27 13.79 -14.48
C ARG A 148 9.26 12.84 -15.70
N PHE A 149 8.34 11.87 -15.70
CA PHE A 149 8.13 10.93 -16.79
C PHE A 149 6.98 11.39 -17.67
#